data_AF-A0A932NGX2-F1
#
_entry.id   AF-A0A932NGX2-F1
#
_cell.length_a   1.000
_cell.length_b   1.000
_cell.length_c   1.000
_cell.angle_alpha   90.00
_cell.angle_beta   90.00
_cell.angle_gamma   90.00
#
_symmetry.space_group_name_H-M   'P 1'
#
loop_
_entity.id
_entity.type
_entity.pdbx_description
1 polymer ?
#
loop_
_entity_poly.entity_id
_entity_poly.type
_entity_poly.pdbx_seq_one_letter_code
_entity_poly.pdbx_strand_id
1 'polypeptide(L)'
;AFTGVISAALTRQAGLSLSPWRDIFAPNLGAQVLIALAGYALAWPGLRPAQTPVAPPQRPKPNRDQRLTLAALALLSAAVLGLKMDVGVAALVLAASLELARAADHKSALERIPWSAIMMVCGVSTLVAVASHGGGMGHLSGWLARAGSARAVTATVAFAAAFTSIYSSSSGVVMPAFLSMIPDLAARSGAAPAALASAINVSSHLVDISPLSTLGALCVAAAPEPERGRLFQRLFYGGLGMSVTAAAMGYLVFGKS
;
A
#
# COMPACT_ATOMS: atom_id res chain seq x y z
N ALA A 1 1.84 6.17 -6.44
CA ALA A 1 1.83 7.64 -6.23
C ALA A 1 1.37 8.00 -4.82
N PHE A 2 0.22 7.52 -4.35
CA PHE A 2 -0.28 7.78 -2.99
C PHE A 2 0.60 7.20 -1.87
N THR A 3 1.15 6.00 -2.07
CA THR A 3 1.99 5.30 -1.10
C THR A 3 3.26 6.05 -0.75
N GLY A 4 4.02 6.53 -1.74
CA GLY A 4 5.24 7.28 -1.45
C GLY A 4 5.01 8.68 -0.85
N VAL A 5 3.83 9.29 -1.02
CA VAL A 5 3.47 10.53 -0.32
C VAL A 5 3.17 10.24 1.15
N ILE A 6 2.46 9.15 1.45
CA ILE A 6 2.16 8.73 2.84
C ILE A 6 3.46 8.26 3.53
N SER A 7 4.30 7.47 2.87
CA SER A 7 5.61 7.08 3.40
C SER A 7 6.50 8.30 3.62
N ALA A 8 6.52 9.28 2.71
CA ALA A 8 7.29 10.52 2.90
C ALA A 8 6.75 11.38 4.05
N ALA A 9 5.43 11.44 4.23
CA ALA A 9 4.79 12.16 5.33
C ALA A 9 5.09 11.51 6.70
N LEU A 10 5.00 10.19 6.78
CA LEU A 10 5.29 9.42 8.00
C LEU A 10 6.80 9.43 8.34
N THR A 11 7.66 9.42 7.32
CA THR A 11 9.13 9.52 7.50
C THR A 11 9.55 10.91 8.01
N ARG A 12 8.85 11.98 7.58
CA ARG A 12 9.03 13.34 8.12
C ARG A 12 8.56 13.46 9.58
N GLN A 13 7.45 12.81 9.93
CA GLN A 13 7.00 12.73 11.34
C GLN A 13 7.99 11.96 12.23
N ALA A 14 8.71 10.99 11.67
CA ALA A 14 9.77 10.25 12.37
C ALA A 14 11.12 10.99 12.46
N GLY A 15 11.22 12.24 11.99
CA GLY A 15 12.44 13.06 12.11
C GLY A 15 13.58 12.71 11.14
N LEU A 16 13.32 11.90 10.11
CA LEU A 16 14.35 11.41 9.18
C LEU A 16 14.36 12.23 7.88
N SER A 17 15.51 12.83 7.57
CA SER A 17 15.73 13.59 6.32
C SER A 17 16.09 12.65 5.16
N LEU A 18 15.13 11.85 4.70
CA LEU A 18 15.30 10.96 3.55
C LEU A 18 14.72 11.61 2.28
N SER A 19 15.42 11.46 1.15
CA SER A 19 14.95 11.96 -0.14
C SER A 19 13.74 11.14 -0.60
N PRO A 20 12.54 11.74 -0.73
CA PRO A 20 11.32 11.00 -1.08
C PRO A 20 11.46 10.26 -2.42
N TRP A 21 12.23 10.82 -3.35
CA TRP A 21 12.36 10.29 -4.69
C TRP A 21 13.42 9.17 -4.78
N ARG A 22 14.57 9.38 -4.14
CA ARG A 22 15.73 8.51 -4.29
C ARG A 22 15.74 7.35 -3.28
N ASP A 23 15.28 7.61 -2.06
CA ASP A 23 15.44 6.66 -0.95
C ASP A 23 14.15 5.87 -0.67
N ILE A 24 13.00 6.34 -1.19
CA ILE A 24 11.67 5.71 -0.99
C ILE A 24 11.04 5.33 -2.33
N PHE A 25 10.81 6.28 -3.24
CA PHE A 25 10.06 6.02 -4.46
C PHE A 25 10.80 5.15 -5.47
N ALA A 26 12.04 5.47 -5.83
CA ALA A 26 12.82 4.72 -6.82
C ALA A 26 13.02 3.23 -6.42
N PRO A 27 13.47 2.90 -5.19
CA PRO A 27 13.61 1.50 -4.78
C PRO A 27 12.26 0.79 -4.67
N ASN A 28 11.19 1.47 -4.23
CA ASN A 28 9.86 0.87 -4.16
C ASN A 28 9.27 0.60 -5.56
N LEU A 29 9.42 1.54 -6.50
CA LEU A 29 8.99 1.37 -7.88
C LEU A 29 9.79 0.23 -8.55
N GLY A 30 11.11 0.21 -8.37
CA GLY A 30 11.97 -0.84 -8.90
C GLY A 30 11.58 -2.21 -8.35
N ALA A 31 11.36 -2.32 -7.04
CA ALA A 31 10.89 -3.55 -6.41
C ALA A 31 9.53 -3.99 -6.97
N GLN A 32 8.55 -3.10 -7.03
CA GLN A 32 7.20 -3.42 -7.54
C GLN A 32 7.21 -3.84 -9.01
N VAL A 33 8.02 -3.18 -9.85
CA VAL A 33 8.19 -3.56 -11.27
C VAL A 33 8.87 -4.93 -11.40
N LEU A 34 9.93 -5.19 -10.63
CA LEU A 34 10.62 -6.48 -10.64
C LEU A 34 9.71 -7.61 -10.17
N ILE A 35 8.93 -7.38 -9.11
CA ILE A 35 7.94 -8.33 -8.60
C ILE A 35 6.85 -8.58 -9.63
N ALA A 36 6.32 -7.52 -10.26
CA ALA A 36 5.31 -7.64 -11.30
C ALA A 36 5.84 -8.42 -12.51
N LEU A 37 7.07 -8.14 -12.96
CA LEU A 37 7.72 -8.85 -14.05
C LEU A 37 8.02 -10.32 -13.70
N ALA A 38 8.48 -10.59 -12.47
CA ALA A 38 8.73 -11.94 -12.00
C ALA A 38 7.42 -12.74 -11.89
N GLY A 39 6.36 -12.14 -11.33
CA GLY A 39 5.03 -12.74 -11.27
C GLY A 39 4.46 -13.00 -12.66
N TYR A 40 4.65 -12.07 -13.59
CA TYR A 40 4.22 -12.21 -14.98
C TYR A 40 5.00 -13.30 -15.71
N ALA A 41 6.32 -13.34 -15.59
CA ALA A 41 7.17 -14.37 -16.20
C ALA A 41 6.91 -15.78 -15.63
N LEU A 42 6.61 -15.89 -14.33
CA LEU A 42 6.30 -17.17 -13.68
C LEU A 42 4.89 -17.66 -14.01
N ALA A 43 3.92 -16.74 -14.19
CA ALA A 43 2.55 -17.06 -14.59
C ALA A 43 2.37 -17.19 -16.12
N TRP A 44 3.31 -16.66 -16.92
CA TRP A 44 3.30 -16.69 -18.39
C TRP A 44 3.03 -18.07 -19.00
N PRO A 45 3.59 -19.19 -18.50
CA PRO A 45 3.35 -20.51 -19.10
C PRO A 45 1.91 -21.03 -18.89
N GLY A 46 1.16 -20.46 -17.95
CA GLY A 46 -0.21 -20.88 -17.58
C GLY A 46 -1.30 -19.87 -17.90
N LEU A 47 -0.94 -18.64 -18.27
CA LEU A 47 -1.86 -17.59 -18.73
C LEU A 47 -2.32 -17.90 -20.15
N ARG A 48 -3.27 -18.82 -20.29
CA ARG A 48 -4.14 -18.81 -21.47
C ARG A 48 -5.08 -17.63 -21.28
N PRO A 49 -4.99 -16.54 -22.07
CA PRO A 49 -6.00 -15.51 -22.02
C PRO A 49 -7.32 -16.23 -22.33
N ALA A 50 -8.21 -16.31 -21.34
CA ALA A 50 -9.59 -16.65 -21.60
C ALA A 50 -10.08 -15.55 -22.54
N GLN A 51 -10.14 -15.85 -23.83
CA GLN A 51 -10.79 -15.00 -24.81
C GLN A 51 -12.28 -15.14 -24.58
N THR A 52 -12.78 -14.62 -23.46
CA THR A 52 -14.16 -14.18 -23.42
C THR A 52 -14.25 -13.08 -24.48
N PRO A 53 -15.14 -13.19 -25.47
CA PRO A 53 -15.41 -12.10 -26.40
C PRO A 53 -15.98 -10.94 -25.59
N VAL A 54 -15.11 -10.10 -25.04
CA VAL A 54 -15.49 -8.84 -24.43
C VAL A 54 -15.86 -7.97 -25.63
N ALA A 55 -17.15 -7.69 -25.78
CA ALA A 55 -17.64 -6.77 -26.79
C ALA A 55 -16.75 -5.51 -26.79
N PRO A 56 -16.29 -5.02 -27.95
CA PRO A 56 -15.36 -3.90 -28.00
C PRO A 56 -15.91 -2.78 -27.14
N PRO A 57 -15.16 -2.33 -26.11
CA PRO A 57 -15.66 -1.33 -25.19
C PRO A 57 -16.05 -0.12 -26.01
N GLN A 58 -17.35 0.19 -26.07
CA GLN A 58 -17.83 1.40 -26.70
C GLN A 58 -17.23 2.55 -25.90
N ARG A 59 -16.15 3.16 -26.41
CA ARG A 59 -15.48 4.30 -25.77
C ARG A 59 -16.32 5.53 -26.06
N PRO A 60 -17.16 6.01 -25.15
CA PRO A 60 -17.90 7.24 -25.38
C PRO A 60 -16.87 8.37 -25.43
N LYS A 61 -17.10 9.39 -26.27
CA LYS A 61 -16.24 10.58 -26.25
C LYS A 61 -16.24 11.17 -24.84
N PRO A 62 -15.08 11.61 -24.31
CA PRO A 62 -14.99 12.05 -22.94
C PRO A 62 -15.91 13.25 -22.70
N ASN A 63 -16.83 13.09 -21.76
CA ASN A 63 -17.79 14.14 -21.40
C ASN A 63 -17.08 15.35 -20.76
N ARG A 64 -17.72 16.52 -20.73
CA ARG A 64 -17.22 17.73 -20.04
C ARG A 64 -16.79 17.41 -18.60
N ASP A 65 -17.60 16.66 -17.88
CA ASP A 65 -17.35 16.32 -16.48
C ASP A 65 -16.14 15.41 -16.32
N GLN A 66 -15.97 14.43 -17.24
CA GLN A 66 -14.78 13.58 -17.27
C GLN A 66 -13.51 14.38 -17.57
N ARG A 67 -13.58 15.39 -18.46
CA ARG A 67 -12.45 16.29 -18.72
C ARG A 67 -12.10 17.17 -17.52
N LEU A 68 -13.10 17.66 -16.79
CA LEU A 68 -12.89 18.42 -15.55
C LEU A 68 -12.25 17.55 -14.47
N THR A 69 -12.73 16.31 -14.29
CA THR A 69 -12.15 15.36 -13.33
C THR A 69 -10.71 15.00 -13.72
N LEU A 70 -10.43 14.77 -15.00
CA LEU A 70 -9.07 14.52 -15.49
C LEU A 70 -8.15 15.72 -15.25
N ALA A 71 -8.64 16.93 -15.50
CA ALA A 71 -7.90 18.16 -15.23
C ALA A 71 -7.62 18.33 -13.73
N ALA A 72 -8.61 18.07 -12.86
CA ALA A 72 -8.42 18.11 -11.41
C ALA A 72 -7.40 17.07 -10.94
N LEU A 73 -7.39 15.87 -11.52
CA LEU A 73 -6.40 14.83 -11.19
C LEU A 73 -4.98 15.25 -11.59
N ALA A 74 -4.84 15.89 -12.76
CA ALA A 74 -3.57 16.44 -13.22
C ALA A 74 -3.11 17.61 -12.33
N LEU A 75 -4.04 18.50 -11.94
CA LEU A 75 -3.80 19.61 -11.03
C LEU A 75 -3.39 19.13 -9.64
N LEU A 76 -4.06 18.11 -9.10
CA LEU A 76 -3.69 17.48 -7.83
C LEU A 76 -2.24 16.95 -7.91
N SER A 77 -1.92 16.24 -9.00
CA SER A 77 -0.59 15.69 -9.21
C SER A 77 0.47 16.79 -9.31
N ALA A 78 0.21 17.86 -10.06
CA ALA A 78 1.12 18.99 -10.19
C ALA A 78 1.29 19.77 -8.87
N ALA A 79 0.21 19.96 -8.11
CA ALA A 79 0.24 20.65 -6.82
C ALA A 79 1.03 19.86 -5.76
N VAL A 80 0.84 18.55 -5.70
CA VAL A 80 1.54 17.69 -4.74
C VAL A 80 3.01 17.51 -5.13
N LEU A 81 3.31 17.30 -6.41
CA LEU A 81 4.68 17.00 -6.86
C LEU A 81 5.52 18.27 -7.07
N GLY A 82 4.93 19.31 -7.68
CA GLY A 82 5.62 20.55 -8.01
C GLY A 82 5.62 21.55 -6.86
N LEU A 83 4.46 21.79 -6.26
CA LEU A 83 4.28 22.79 -5.19
C LEU A 83 4.46 22.19 -3.78
N LYS A 84 4.63 20.86 -3.66
CA LYS A 84 4.77 20.13 -2.39
C LYS A 84 3.62 20.38 -1.40
N MET A 85 2.43 20.65 -1.92
CA MET A 85 1.23 20.85 -1.10
C MET A 85 0.83 19.56 -0.40
N ASP A 86 0.22 19.71 0.79
CA ASP A 86 -0.43 18.58 1.46
C ASP A 86 -1.53 17.99 0.58
N VAL A 87 -1.48 16.68 0.38
CA VAL A 87 -2.39 15.96 -0.53
C VAL A 87 -3.83 16.03 -0.06
N GLY A 88 -4.08 16.04 1.26
CA GLY A 88 -5.41 16.14 1.84
C GLY A 88 -6.03 17.51 1.59
N VAL A 89 -5.29 18.58 1.88
CA VAL A 89 -5.72 19.96 1.62
C VAL A 89 -5.96 20.18 0.12
N ALA A 90 -5.02 19.77 -0.73
CA ALA A 90 -5.16 19.91 -2.17
C ALA A 90 -6.38 19.13 -2.71
N ALA A 91 -6.62 17.91 -2.20
CA ALA A 91 -7.79 17.12 -2.57
C ALA A 91 -9.11 17.77 -2.13
N LEU A 92 -9.18 18.32 -0.92
CA LEU A 92 -10.38 19.02 -0.42
C LEU A 92 -10.71 20.27 -1.24
N VAL A 93 -9.69 21.09 -1.54
CA VAL A 93 -9.87 22.29 -2.36
C VAL A 93 -10.35 21.93 -3.77
N LEU A 94 -9.76 20.90 -4.38
CA LEU A 94 -10.17 20.45 -5.71
C LEU A 94 -11.57 19.80 -5.70
N ALA A 95 -11.92 19.05 -4.67
CA ALA A 95 -13.26 18.50 -4.49
C ALA A 95 -14.30 19.63 -4.38
N ALA A 96 -14.05 20.64 -3.55
CA ALA A 96 -14.91 21.81 -3.44
C ALA A 96 -15.02 22.58 -4.78
N SER A 97 -13.92 22.68 -5.52
CA SER A 97 -13.89 23.34 -6.83
C SER A 97 -14.71 22.59 -7.88
N LEU A 98 -14.63 21.25 -7.90
CA LEU A 98 -15.41 20.39 -8.80
C LEU A 98 -16.91 20.42 -8.46
N GLU A 99 -17.24 20.50 -7.17
CA GLU A 99 -18.62 20.66 -6.70
C GLU A 99 -19.21 22.01 -7.14
N LEU A 100 -18.46 23.11 -7.00
CA LEU A 100 -18.86 24.42 -7.54
C LEU A 100 -19.08 24.40 -9.05
N ALA A 101 -18.26 23.63 -9.77
CA ALA A 101 -18.40 23.45 -11.22
C ALA A 101 -19.57 22.54 -11.63
N ARG A 102 -20.30 21.96 -10.65
CA ARG A 102 -21.35 20.94 -10.83
C ARG A 102 -20.90 19.76 -11.70
N ALA A 103 -19.63 19.38 -11.58
CA ALA A 103 -19.06 18.27 -12.33
C ALA A 103 -19.44 16.89 -11.75
N ALA A 104 -20.07 16.87 -10.57
CA ALA A 104 -20.59 15.68 -9.91
C ALA A 104 -21.91 16.00 -9.20
N ASP A 105 -22.75 14.98 -9.03
CA ASP A 105 -23.92 15.05 -8.16
C ASP A 105 -23.50 14.82 -6.71
N HIS A 106 -23.71 15.82 -5.83
CA HIS A 106 -23.27 15.80 -4.44
C HIS A 106 -23.68 14.52 -3.70
N LYS A 107 -24.93 14.09 -3.88
CA LYS A 107 -25.50 12.94 -3.19
C LYS A 107 -24.83 11.64 -3.66
N SER A 108 -24.74 11.46 -4.97
CA SER A 108 -24.05 10.33 -5.57
C SER A 108 -22.55 10.30 -5.21
N ALA A 109 -21.91 11.45 -5.03
CA ALA A 109 -20.52 11.55 -4.60
C ALA A 109 -20.34 11.13 -3.14
N LEU A 110 -21.21 11.61 -2.23
CA LEU A 110 -21.22 11.24 -0.80
C LEU A 110 -21.43 9.74 -0.58
N GLU A 111 -22.34 9.12 -1.33
CA GLU A 111 -22.63 7.68 -1.26
C GLU A 111 -21.43 6.83 -1.71
N ARG A 112 -20.55 7.38 -2.54
CA ARG A 112 -19.33 6.70 -3.03
C ARG A 112 -18.12 6.89 -2.12
N ILE A 113 -18.21 7.71 -1.08
CA ILE A 113 -17.13 7.87 -0.10
C ILE A 113 -16.96 6.54 0.66
N PRO A 114 -15.74 5.99 0.75
CA PRO A 114 -15.49 4.74 1.46
C PRO A 114 -15.45 4.96 2.98
N TRP A 115 -16.60 5.23 3.60
CA TRP A 115 -16.73 5.51 5.04
C TRP A 115 -16.13 4.44 5.93
N SER A 116 -16.27 3.16 5.56
CA SER A 116 -15.67 2.03 6.28
C SER A 116 -14.14 2.11 6.29
N ALA A 117 -13.52 2.54 5.18
CA ALA A 117 -12.07 2.70 5.12
C ALA A 117 -11.59 3.84 6.02
N ILE A 118 -12.31 4.98 6.03
CA ILE A 118 -12.02 6.11 6.91
C ILE A 118 -12.09 5.67 8.39
N MET A 119 -13.19 5.01 8.78
CA MET A 119 -13.38 4.52 10.15
C MET A 119 -12.30 3.51 10.57
N MET A 120 -11.87 2.63 9.68
CA MET A 120 -10.79 1.67 9.93
C MET A 120 -9.46 2.37 10.19
N VAL A 121 -9.07 3.34 9.36
CA VAL A 121 -7.82 4.10 9.54
C VAL A 121 -7.82 4.85 10.88
N CYS A 122 -8.94 5.49 11.24
CA CYS A 122 -9.11 6.15 12.53
C CYS A 122 -9.03 5.16 13.70
N GLY A 123 -9.67 4.00 13.59
CA GLY A 123 -9.66 2.95 14.61
C GLY A 123 -8.27 2.39 14.85
N VAL A 124 -7.53 2.06 13.78
CA VAL A 124 -6.15 1.57 13.91
C VAL A 124 -5.21 2.64 14.44
N SER A 125 -5.34 3.89 13.97
CA SER A 125 -4.54 4.99 14.50
C SER A 125 -4.75 5.17 16.01
N THR A 126 -6.00 5.07 16.47
CA THR A 126 -6.34 5.08 17.90
C THR A 126 -5.75 3.88 18.63
N LEU A 127 -5.88 2.66 18.07
CA LEU A 127 -5.33 1.45 18.68
C LEU A 127 -3.80 1.53 18.82
N VAL A 128 -3.12 2.02 17.79
CA VAL A 128 -1.67 2.28 17.82
C VAL A 128 -1.31 3.31 18.87
N ALA A 129 -2.08 4.39 19.00
CA ALA A 129 -1.85 5.40 20.04
C ALA A 129 -2.02 4.80 21.46
N VAL A 130 -3.07 4.03 21.70
CA VAL A 130 -3.32 3.36 22.98
C VAL A 130 -2.23 2.32 23.29
N ALA A 131 -1.86 1.49 22.32
CA ALA A 131 -0.80 0.49 22.46
C ALA A 131 0.57 1.15 22.69
N SER A 132 0.82 2.32 22.11
CA SER A 132 2.04 3.11 22.35
C SER A 132 2.05 3.65 23.79
N HIS A 133 0.92 4.18 24.26
CA HIS A 133 0.79 4.71 25.62
C HIS A 133 0.96 3.62 26.70
N GLY A 134 0.46 2.40 26.43
CA GLY A 134 0.61 1.24 27.31
C GLY A 134 1.94 0.48 27.16
N GLY A 135 2.88 0.96 26.34
CA GLY A 135 4.17 0.30 26.10
C GLY A 135 4.11 -0.97 25.23
N GLY A 136 2.94 -1.39 24.77
CA GLY A 136 2.74 -2.58 23.94
C GLY A 136 3.51 -2.55 22.62
N MET A 137 3.61 -1.37 21.99
CA MET A 137 4.42 -1.20 20.78
C MET A 137 5.91 -1.49 21.03
N GLY A 138 6.43 -1.10 22.20
CA GLY A 138 7.81 -1.38 22.61
C GLY A 138 8.07 -2.86 22.93
N HIS A 139 7.05 -3.59 23.39
CA HIS A 139 7.15 -5.03 23.61
C HIS A 139 7.17 -5.79 22.28
N LEU A 140 6.31 -5.39 21.32
CA LEU A 140 6.24 -5.98 19.99
C LEU A 140 7.54 -5.74 19.20
N SER A 141 8.04 -4.51 19.19
CA SER A 141 9.32 -4.18 18.57
C SER A 141 10.49 -4.90 19.25
N GLY A 142 10.48 -4.99 20.59
CA GLY A 142 11.46 -5.76 21.34
C GLY A 142 11.46 -7.25 20.99
N TRP A 143 10.28 -7.84 20.77
CA TRP A 143 10.15 -9.22 20.32
C TRP A 143 10.67 -9.42 18.90
N LEU A 144 10.33 -8.51 17.97
CA LEU A 144 10.83 -8.51 16.59
C LEU A 144 12.35 -8.30 16.53
N ALA A 145 12.91 -7.48 17.43
CA ALA A 145 14.34 -7.21 17.51
C ALA A 145 15.19 -8.42 17.98
N ARG A 146 14.57 -9.46 18.56
CA ARG A 146 15.28 -10.70 18.97
C ARG A 146 15.82 -11.51 17.80
N ALA A 147 15.44 -11.18 16.56
CA ALA A 147 16.02 -11.77 15.35
C ALA A 147 17.54 -11.52 15.22
N GLY A 148 18.13 -10.68 16.07
CA GLY A 148 19.57 -10.55 16.25
C GLY A 148 20.15 -9.45 15.37
N SER A 149 20.52 -9.79 14.13
CA SER A 149 21.17 -8.83 13.22
C SER A 149 20.17 -7.83 12.60
N ALA A 150 20.64 -6.64 12.24
CA ALA A 150 19.86 -5.63 11.48
C ALA A 150 19.15 -6.22 10.24
N ARG A 151 19.81 -7.16 9.54
CA ARG A 151 19.22 -7.86 8.38
C ARG A 151 18.05 -8.76 8.77
N ALA A 152 18.24 -9.52 9.84
CA ALA A 152 17.21 -10.44 10.33
C ALA A 152 16.01 -9.66 10.85
N VAL A 153 16.21 -8.55 11.56
CA VAL A 153 15.12 -7.67 12.02
C VAL A 153 14.36 -7.07 10.83
N THR A 154 15.07 -6.59 9.82
CA THR A 154 14.44 -6.08 8.59
C THR A 154 13.62 -7.17 7.88
N ALA A 155 14.12 -8.40 7.82
CA ALA A 155 13.41 -9.54 7.25
C ALA A 155 12.17 -9.95 8.05
N THR A 156 12.26 -9.98 9.38
CA THR A 156 11.14 -10.33 10.26
C THR A 156 10.04 -9.27 10.22
N VAL A 157 10.42 -7.99 10.18
CA VAL A 157 9.46 -6.88 10.02
C VAL A 157 8.82 -6.91 8.64
N ALA A 158 9.58 -7.17 7.58
CA ALA A 158 9.06 -7.35 6.22
C ALA A 158 8.06 -8.51 6.15
N PHE A 159 8.39 -9.66 6.76
CA PHE A 159 7.48 -10.81 6.86
C PHE A 159 6.19 -10.44 7.60
N ALA A 160 6.30 -9.81 8.78
CA ALA A 160 5.15 -9.45 9.59
C ALA A 160 4.24 -8.43 8.86
N ALA A 161 4.82 -7.44 8.18
CA ALA A 161 4.07 -6.48 7.37
C ALA A 161 3.34 -7.15 6.19
N ALA A 162 4.01 -8.08 5.48
CA ALA A 162 3.40 -8.83 4.38
C ALA A 162 2.30 -9.79 4.87
N PHE A 163 2.53 -10.49 5.97
CA PHE A 163 1.59 -11.43 6.54
C PHE A 163 0.32 -10.73 7.04
N THR A 164 0.48 -9.59 7.72
CA THR A 164 -0.66 -8.77 8.19
C THR A 164 -1.43 -8.14 7.03
N SER A 165 -0.77 -7.85 5.91
CA SER A 165 -1.39 -7.38 4.67
C SER A 165 -2.30 -8.43 3.99
N ILE A 166 -2.11 -9.74 4.25
CA ILE A 166 -2.99 -10.79 3.71
C ILE A 166 -4.46 -10.51 4.05
N TYR A 167 -4.76 -10.03 5.25
CA TYR A 167 -6.13 -9.87 5.74
C TYR A 167 -6.50 -8.42 6.06
N SER A 168 -5.57 -7.49 5.88
CA SER A 168 -5.75 -6.09 6.30
C SER A 168 -5.34 -5.12 5.21
N SER A 169 -5.78 -3.86 5.33
CA SER A 169 -5.37 -2.83 4.39
C SER A 169 -3.91 -2.44 4.61
N SER A 170 -3.09 -2.62 3.57
CA SER A 170 -1.68 -2.21 3.54
C SER A 170 -1.48 -0.75 3.94
N SER A 171 -2.22 0.16 3.30
CA SER A 171 -2.10 1.60 3.58
C SER A 171 -2.87 2.04 4.81
N GLY A 172 -3.97 1.37 5.15
CA GLY A 172 -4.84 1.81 6.24
C GLY A 172 -4.50 1.24 7.61
N VAL A 173 -3.84 0.08 7.68
CA VAL A 173 -3.55 -0.62 8.93
C VAL A 173 -2.08 -0.94 9.08
N VAL A 174 -1.48 -1.60 8.09
CA VAL A 174 -0.11 -2.10 8.17
C VAL A 174 0.88 -0.95 8.24
N MET A 175 0.80 0.02 7.32
CA MET A 175 1.72 1.16 7.33
C MET A 175 1.69 1.97 8.64
N PRO A 176 0.54 2.45 9.13
CA PRO A 176 0.50 3.21 10.39
C PRO A 176 1.06 2.42 11.59
N ALA A 177 0.71 1.14 11.70
CA ALA A 177 1.17 0.29 12.78
C ALA A 177 2.69 0.02 12.71
N PHE A 178 3.21 -0.41 11.56
CA PHE A 178 4.62 -0.81 11.45
C PHE A 178 5.58 0.38 11.34
N LEU A 179 5.18 1.47 10.68
CA LEU A 179 6.04 2.65 10.54
C LEU A 179 6.26 3.37 11.88
N SER A 180 5.26 3.36 12.78
CA SER A 180 5.42 3.93 14.13
C SER A 180 6.42 3.15 15.01
N MET A 181 6.71 1.89 14.69
CA MET A 181 7.71 1.06 15.40
C MET A 181 9.15 1.29 14.93
N ILE A 182 9.36 1.94 13.78
CA ILE A 182 10.69 2.10 13.19
C ILE A 182 11.71 2.73 14.14
N PRO A 183 11.41 3.82 14.88
CA PRO A 183 12.39 4.45 15.75
C PRO A 183 12.95 3.50 16.80
N ASP A 184 12.07 2.71 17.44
CA ASP A 184 12.47 1.75 18.47
C ASP A 184 13.16 0.51 17.86
N LEU A 185 12.68 0.01 16.71
CA LEU A 185 13.34 -1.08 15.98
C LEU A 185 14.76 -0.70 15.53
N ALA A 186 14.95 0.51 15.02
CA ALA A 186 16.26 1.00 14.60
C ALA A 186 17.20 1.14 15.79
N ALA A 187 16.71 1.68 16.92
CA ALA A 187 17.50 1.81 18.15
C ALA A 187 17.96 0.45 18.71
N ARG A 188 17.12 -0.59 18.62
CA ARG A 188 17.44 -1.92 19.16
C ARG A 188 18.28 -2.79 18.23
N SER A 189 18.09 -2.66 16.92
CA SER A 189 18.71 -3.56 15.93
C SER A 189 19.91 -2.98 15.20
N GLY A 190 20.09 -1.65 15.26
CA GLY A 190 21.08 -0.94 14.45
C GLY A 190 20.72 -0.86 12.96
N ALA A 191 19.54 -1.32 12.55
CA ALA A 191 19.10 -1.24 11.16
C ALA A 191 18.80 0.22 10.76
N ALA A 192 19.17 0.59 9.53
CA ALA A 192 18.85 1.90 8.99
C ALA A 192 17.32 2.13 8.97
N PRO A 193 16.80 3.22 9.55
CA PRO A 193 15.37 3.52 9.53
C PRO A 193 14.76 3.57 8.11
N ALA A 194 15.56 4.04 7.14
CA ALA A 194 15.18 4.06 5.73
C ALA A 194 14.95 2.65 5.16
N ALA A 195 15.80 1.69 5.55
CA ALA A 195 15.70 0.31 5.12
C ALA A 195 14.45 -0.35 5.71
N LEU A 196 14.16 -0.11 6.99
CA LEU A 196 12.94 -0.59 7.65
C LEU A 196 11.68 0.01 7.00
N ALA A 197 11.66 1.32 6.74
CA ALA A 197 10.54 1.99 6.09
C ALA A 197 10.26 1.44 4.68
N SER A 198 11.32 1.29 3.88
CA SER A 198 11.22 0.76 2.52
C SER A 198 10.84 -0.72 2.52
N ALA A 199 11.36 -1.53 3.44
CA ALA A 199 10.99 -2.92 3.62
C ALA A 199 9.51 -3.06 3.99
N ILE A 200 9.02 -2.31 4.99
CA ILE A 200 7.60 -2.30 5.38
C ILE A 200 6.72 -1.93 4.18
N ASN A 201 7.07 -0.85 3.48
CA ASN A 201 6.27 -0.37 2.36
C ASN A 201 6.25 -1.35 1.17
N VAL A 202 7.39 -1.91 0.77
CA VAL A 202 7.43 -2.90 -0.31
C VAL A 202 6.70 -4.17 0.08
N SER A 203 6.93 -4.67 1.30
CA SER A 203 6.37 -5.93 1.78
C SER A 203 4.87 -5.85 2.03
N SER A 204 4.34 -4.72 2.53
CA SER A 204 2.90 -4.55 2.67
C SER A 204 2.18 -4.61 1.33
N HIS A 205 2.78 -4.09 0.26
CA HIS A 205 2.18 -4.10 -1.08
C HIS A 205 2.43 -5.39 -1.87
N LEU A 206 3.36 -6.24 -1.42
CA LEU A 206 3.66 -7.49 -2.10
C LEU A 206 2.48 -8.47 -2.10
N VAL A 207 1.61 -8.38 -1.08
CA VAL A 207 0.55 -9.36 -0.81
C VAL A 207 -0.86 -8.81 -1.13
N ASP A 208 -0.95 -7.66 -1.80
CA ASP A 208 -2.22 -6.97 -2.11
C ASP A 208 -3.18 -7.79 -3.02
N ILE A 209 -2.71 -8.89 -3.61
CA ILE A 209 -3.52 -9.82 -4.43
C ILE A 209 -4.23 -10.90 -3.59
N SER A 210 -4.08 -10.87 -2.26
CA SER A 210 -4.85 -11.75 -1.35
C SER A 210 -6.35 -11.68 -1.62
N PRO A 211 -7.11 -12.79 -1.57
CA PRO A 211 -8.55 -12.79 -1.83
C PRO A 211 -9.34 -12.00 -0.78
N LEU A 212 -8.71 -11.67 0.36
CA LEU A 212 -9.28 -10.87 1.43
C LEU A 212 -8.98 -9.36 1.27
N SER A 213 -8.08 -8.98 0.35
CA SER A 213 -7.82 -7.59 -0.04
C SER A 213 -8.89 -7.09 -1.03
N THR A 214 -9.10 -5.78 -1.13
CA THR A 214 -10.07 -5.18 -2.05
C THR A 214 -9.88 -5.64 -3.50
N LEU A 215 -8.63 -5.74 -3.97
CA LEU A 215 -8.33 -6.17 -5.33
C LEU A 215 -8.60 -7.67 -5.52
N GLY A 216 -8.15 -8.52 -4.59
CA GLY A 216 -8.39 -9.95 -4.69
C GLY A 216 -9.85 -10.34 -4.49
N ALA A 217 -10.59 -9.63 -3.63
CA ALA A 217 -12.03 -9.81 -3.45
C ALA A 217 -12.80 -9.50 -4.74
N LEU A 218 -12.41 -8.44 -5.47
CA LEU A 218 -12.97 -8.14 -6.79
C LEU A 218 -12.63 -9.23 -7.82
N CYS A 219 -11.39 -9.74 -7.82
CA CYS A 219 -11.00 -10.85 -8.70
C CYS A 219 -11.80 -12.13 -8.43
N VAL A 220 -12.01 -12.47 -7.14
CA VAL A 220 -12.81 -13.65 -6.72
C VAL A 220 -14.29 -13.45 -7.06
N ALA A 221 -14.82 -12.24 -6.85
CA ALA A 221 -16.21 -11.92 -7.20
C ALA A 221 -16.47 -11.97 -8.72
N ALA A 222 -15.49 -11.54 -9.53
CA ALA A 222 -15.56 -11.56 -10.98
C ALA A 222 -15.32 -12.95 -11.61
N ALA A 223 -14.87 -13.93 -10.83
CA ALA A 223 -14.62 -15.28 -11.32
C ALA A 223 -15.93 -16.09 -11.48
N PRO A 224 -15.99 -17.02 -12.46
CA PRO A 224 -17.10 -17.96 -12.59
C PRO A 224 -17.30 -18.74 -11.28
N GLU A 225 -18.57 -18.96 -10.88
CA GLU A 225 -18.94 -19.74 -9.68
C GLU A 225 -18.13 -21.04 -9.47
N PRO A 226 -17.96 -21.93 -10.47
CA PRO A 226 -17.21 -23.18 -10.27
C PRO A 226 -15.71 -22.97 -10.01
N GLU A 227 -15.15 -21.82 -10.38
CA GLU A 227 -13.72 -21.51 -10.23
C GLU A 227 -13.42 -20.63 -9.02
N ARG A 228 -14.44 -19.99 -8.44
CA ARG A 228 -14.28 -19.01 -7.35
C ARG A 228 -13.55 -19.58 -6.14
N GLY A 229 -13.91 -20.79 -5.70
CA GLY A 229 -13.26 -21.45 -4.56
C GLY A 229 -11.79 -21.78 -4.82
N ARG A 230 -11.47 -22.25 -6.04
CA ARG A 230 -10.10 -22.58 -6.44
C ARG A 230 -9.25 -21.32 -6.61
N LEU A 231 -9.82 -20.25 -7.14
CA LEU A 231 -9.17 -18.94 -7.24
C LEU A 231 -8.90 -18.35 -5.85
N PHE A 232 -9.87 -18.42 -4.94
CA PHE A 232 -9.70 -18.01 -3.55
C PHE A 232 -8.51 -18.74 -2.90
N GLN A 233 -8.46 -20.07 -2.99
CA GLN A 233 -7.35 -20.85 -2.45
C GLN A 233 -6.01 -20.48 -3.07
N ARG A 234 -5.95 -20.31 -4.39
CA ARG A 234 -4.71 -19.92 -5.10
C ARG A 234 -4.21 -18.54 -4.67
N LEU A 235 -5.10 -17.55 -4.55
CA LEU A 235 -4.73 -16.22 -4.09
C LEU A 235 -4.31 -16.23 -2.62
N PHE A 236 -4.96 -17.03 -1.78
CA PHE A 236 -4.63 -17.16 -0.36
C PHE A 236 -3.25 -17.81 -0.15
N TYR A 237 -3.01 -18.98 -0.76
CA TYR A 237 -1.70 -19.64 -0.69
C TYR A 237 -0.62 -18.84 -1.40
N GLY A 238 -0.96 -18.15 -2.49
CA GLY A 238 -0.06 -17.21 -3.17
C GLY A 238 0.38 -16.07 -2.25
N GLY A 239 -0.57 -15.46 -1.52
CA GLY A 239 -0.26 -14.41 -0.54
C GLY A 239 0.61 -14.88 0.63
N LEU A 240 0.38 -16.11 1.12
CA LEU A 240 1.25 -16.73 2.12
C LEU A 240 2.67 -16.96 1.58
N GLY A 241 2.81 -17.45 0.35
CA GLY A 241 4.11 -17.62 -0.31
C GLY A 241 4.83 -16.28 -0.51
N MET A 242 4.10 -15.25 -0.94
CA MET A 242 4.63 -13.89 -1.09
C MET A 242 5.09 -13.27 0.24
N SER A 243 4.48 -13.64 1.38
CA SER A 243 4.95 -13.20 2.70
C SER A 243 6.37 -13.71 3.00
N VAL A 244 6.67 -14.96 2.61
CA VAL A 244 8.03 -15.52 2.71
C VAL A 244 8.99 -14.82 1.75
N THR A 245 8.52 -14.51 0.53
CA THR A 245 9.32 -13.73 -0.44
C THR A 245 9.62 -12.31 0.07
N ALA A 246 8.67 -11.66 0.76
CA ALA A 246 8.88 -10.38 1.42
C ALA A 246 9.98 -10.47 2.48
N ALA A 247 10.01 -11.54 3.28
CA ALA A 247 11.09 -11.77 4.24
C ALA A 247 12.46 -11.88 3.56
N ALA A 248 12.53 -12.65 2.47
CA ALA A 248 13.75 -12.81 1.68
C ALA A 248 14.21 -11.49 1.04
N MET A 249 13.29 -10.69 0.50
CA MET A 249 13.58 -9.37 -0.03
C MET A 249 14.04 -8.39 1.06
N GLY A 250 13.39 -8.41 2.23
CA GLY A 250 13.80 -7.67 3.42
C GLY A 250 15.24 -7.98 3.82
N TYR A 251 15.62 -9.27 3.79
CA TYR A 251 16.96 -9.71 4.12
C TYR A 251 18.01 -9.31 3.07
N LEU A 252 17.72 -9.53 1.78
CA LEU A 252 18.69 -9.40 0.68
C LEU A 252 18.86 -7.97 0.15
N VAL A 253 17.75 -7.23 0.04
CA VAL A 253 17.72 -5.90 -0.61
C VAL A 253 17.92 -4.81 0.43
N PHE A 254 17.21 -4.90 1.56
CA PHE A 254 17.20 -3.85 2.59
C PHE A 254 18.20 -4.11 3.72
N GLY A 255 18.80 -5.30 3.80
CA GLY A 255 19.83 -5.62 4.79
C GLY A 255 21.24 -5.07 4.51
N LYS A 256 21.46 -4.33 3.42
CA LYS A 256 22.80 -3.83 3.01
C LYS A 256 23.10 -2.38 3.40
N SER A 257 22.20 -1.68 4.09
CA SER A 257 22.37 -0.26 4.44
C SER A 257 22.59 -0.03 5.92
#